data_AF-A0A7W7D4K0-F1
#
_entry.id   AF-A0A7W7D4K0-F1
#
_cell.length_a   1.000
_cell.length_b   1.000
_cell.length_c   1.000
_cell.angle_alpha   90.00
_cell.angle_beta   90.00
_cell.angle_gamma   90.00
#
_symmetry.space_group_name_H-M   'P 1'
#
loop_
_entity.id
_entity.type
_entity.pdbx_description
1 polymer ?
#
loop_
_entity_poly.entity_id
_entity_poly.type
_entity_poly.pdbx_seq_one_letter_code
_entity_poly.pdbx_strand_id
1 'polypeptide(L)'
;MAASEAAQCQADMAAATQVVHDILRALGAVPPMFGDHTWRGGAADQWAEGWNHRRAQLTELLYAVLAEQPHLIARLSEAERRRLAS
;
A
#
# COMPACT_ATOMS: atom_id res chain seq x y z
N MET A 1 -10.53 12.67 28.67
CA MET A 1 -10.06 11.28 28.49
C MET A 1 -8.92 11.31 27.48
N ALA A 2 -7.80 10.67 27.77
CA ALA A 2 -6.76 10.50 26.75
C ALA A 2 -7.35 9.71 25.56
N ALA A 3 -6.98 10.06 24.33
CA ALA A 3 -7.38 9.28 23.16
C ALA A 3 -6.84 7.85 23.30
N SER A 4 -7.66 6.86 22.95
CA SER A 4 -7.20 5.46 22.92
C SER A 4 -6.08 5.33 21.90
N GLU A 5 -4.92 4.82 22.33
CA GLU A 5 -3.77 4.58 21.47
C GLU A 5 -4.12 3.59 20.35
N ALA A 6 -4.96 2.59 20.63
CA ALA A 6 -5.49 1.68 19.62
C ALA A 6 -6.38 2.39 18.58
N ALA A 7 -7.24 3.32 19.01
CA ALA A 7 -8.07 4.09 18.09
C ALA A 7 -7.24 5.01 17.18
N GLN A 8 -6.19 5.61 17.72
CA GLN A 8 -5.25 6.42 16.95
C GLN A 8 -4.48 5.56 15.93
N CYS A 9 -3.99 4.40 16.35
CA CYS A 9 -3.34 3.45 15.45
C CYS A 9 -4.27 3.01 14.30
N GLN A 10 -5.55 2.73 14.59
CA GLN A 10 -6.52 2.39 13.55
C GLN A 10 -6.68 3.52 12.51
N ALA A 11 -6.74 4.78 12.97
CA ALA A 11 -6.83 5.93 12.07
C ALA A 11 -5.57 6.06 11.19
N ASP A 12 -4.38 5.88 11.78
CA ASP A 12 -3.11 5.94 11.05
C ASP A 12 -3.01 4.80 10.01
N MET A 13 -3.42 3.58 10.37
CA MET A 13 -3.45 2.43 9.45
C MET A 13 -4.47 2.62 8.31
N ALA A 14 -5.61 3.24 8.59
CA ALA A 14 -6.59 3.60 7.55
C ALA A 14 -6.01 4.65 6.57
N ALA A 15 -5.30 5.65 7.08
CA ALA A 15 -4.61 6.63 6.25
C ALA A 15 -3.52 5.97 5.37
N ALA A 16 -2.73 5.06 5.95
CA ALA A 16 -1.73 4.29 5.20
C ALA A 16 -2.37 3.43 4.10
N THR A 17 -3.52 2.80 4.40
CA THR A 17 -4.29 2.03 3.43
C THR A 17 -4.74 2.88 2.24
N GLN A 18 -5.21 4.10 2.50
CA GLN A 18 -5.61 5.02 1.45
C GLN A 18 -4.43 5.38 0.54
N VAL A 19 -3.28 5.72 1.12
CA VAL A 19 -2.06 6.03 0.37
C VAL A 19 -1.61 4.85 -0.50
N VAL A 20 -1.62 3.63 0.04
CA VAL A 20 -1.29 2.42 -0.73
C VAL A 20 -2.21 2.27 -1.94
N HIS A 21 -3.52 2.41 -1.76
CA HIS A 21 -4.48 2.32 -2.86
C HIS A 21 -4.28 3.41 -3.91
N ASP A 22 -3.93 4.62 -3.50
CA ASP A 22 -3.66 5.72 -4.42
C ASP A 22 -2.40 5.46 -5.25
N ILE A 23 -1.34 4.91 -4.66
CA ILE A 23 -0.14 4.49 -5.38
C ILE A 23 -0.47 3.37 -6.38
N LEU A 24 -1.19 2.32 -5.96
CA LEU A 24 -1.57 1.21 -6.84
C LEU A 24 -2.40 1.70 -8.03
N ARG A 25 -3.33 2.64 -7.81
CA ARG A 25 -4.11 3.28 -8.87
C ARG A 25 -3.21 4.08 -9.82
N ALA A 26 -2.29 4.88 -9.29
CA ALA A 26 -1.36 5.66 -10.09
C ALA A 26 -0.49 4.76 -10.98
N LEU A 27 0.05 3.66 -10.44
CA LEU A 27 0.78 2.66 -11.22
C LEU A 27 -0.09 2.03 -12.31
N GLY A 28 -1.37 1.75 -12.04
CA GLY A 28 -2.30 1.22 -13.04
C GLY A 28 -2.57 2.20 -14.21
N ALA A 29 -2.47 3.50 -13.97
CA ALA A 29 -2.76 4.54 -14.95
C ALA A 29 -1.60 4.85 -15.91
N VAL A 30 -0.38 4.41 -15.59
CA VAL A 30 0.82 4.71 -16.38
C VAL A 30 0.80 4.12 -17.80
N PRO A 31 0.48 2.82 -18.03
CA PRO A 31 0.52 2.25 -19.38
C PRO A 31 -0.39 2.95 -20.42
N PRO A 32 -1.65 3.30 -20.09
CA PRO A 32 -2.51 4.06 -21.02
C PRO A 32 -1.98 5.44 -21.43
N MET A 33 -1.06 6.04 -20.68
CA MET A 33 -0.52 7.38 -20.97
C MET A 33 0.42 7.41 -22.18
N PHE A 34 0.97 6.27 -22.60
CA PHE A 34 1.97 6.22 -23.68
C PHE A 34 1.40 6.22 -25.10
N GLY A 35 0.07 6.11 -25.23
CA GLY A 35 -0.66 6.16 -26.50
C GLY A 35 -0.38 4.97 -27.42
N ASP A 36 -1.39 4.57 -28.21
CA ASP A 36 -1.31 3.34 -29.02
C ASP A 36 -0.41 3.46 -30.27
N HIS A 37 0.02 4.67 -30.61
CA HIS A 37 0.69 4.98 -31.88
C HIS A 37 2.14 5.40 -31.75
N THR A 38 2.54 5.88 -30.57
CA THR A 38 3.90 6.39 -30.29
C THR A 38 4.83 5.34 -29.69
N TRP A 39 4.27 4.27 -29.11
CA TRP A 39 5.02 3.28 -28.33
C TRP A 39 4.94 1.89 -28.98
N ARG A 40 5.73 1.64 -30.03
CA ARG A 40 5.75 0.35 -30.77
C ARG A 40 7.16 -0.14 -31.07
N GLY A 41 7.32 -1.45 -31.23
CA GLY A 41 8.57 -2.12 -31.58
C GLY A 41 9.39 -2.60 -30.37
N GLY A 42 10.53 -3.23 -30.61
CA GLY A 42 11.27 -3.94 -29.55
C GLY A 42 11.68 -3.08 -28.34
N ALA A 43 11.95 -1.79 -28.52
CA ALA A 43 12.25 -0.88 -27.41
C ALA A 43 11.01 -0.62 -26.52
N ALA A 44 9.83 -0.55 -27.14
CA ALA A 44 8.56 -0.41 -26.45
C ALA A 44 8.23 -1.67 -25.63
N ASP A 45 8.46 -2.85 -26.23
CA ASP A 45 8.24 -4.15 -25.57
C ASP A 45 9.15 -4.34 -24.35
N GLN A 46 10.45 -4.04 -24.50
CA GLN A 46 11.42 -4.12 -23.40
C GLN A 46 11.09 -3.16 -22.26
N TRP A 47 10.66 -1.94 -22.59
CA TRP A 47 10.21 -0.99 -21.58
C TRP A 47 8.97 -1.51 -20.85
N ALA A 48 7.98 -2.04 -21.58
CA ALA A 48 6.73 -2.55 -21.02
C ALA A 48 6.97 -3.75 -20.09
N GLU A 49 7.88 -4.65 -20.47
CA GLU A 49 8.33 -5.75 -19.62
C GLU A 49 8.96 -5.23 -18.33
N GLY A 50 9.94 -4.31 -18.44
CA GLY A 50 10.59 -3.72 -17.27
C GLY A 50 9.63 -2.93 -16.38
N TRP A 51 8.66 -2.22 -16.97
CA TRP A 51 7.59 -1.56 -16.24
C TRP A 51 6.73 -2.57 -15.46
N ASN A 52 6.27 -3.63 -16.12
CA ASN A 52 5.43 -4.64 -15.49
C ASN A 52 6.15 -5.37 -14.36
N HIS A 53 7.44 -5.67 -14.54
CA HIS A 53 8.26 -6.29 -13.50
C HIS A 53 8.37 -5.40 -12.25
N ARG A 54 8.77 -4.14 -12.42
CA ARG A 54 8.89 -3.17 -11.31
C ARG A 54 7.55 -2.91 -10.64
N ARG A 55 6.48 -2.78 -11.42
CA ARG A 55 5.12 -2.61 -10.91
C ARG A 55 4.71 -3.79 -10.04
N ALA A 56 4.94 -5.03 -10.49
CA ALA A 56 4.63 -6.22 -9.71
C ALA A 56 5.38 -6.25 -8.38
N GLN A 57 6.69 -5.98 -8.40
CA GLN A 57 7.51 -5.92 -7.18
C GLN A 57 7.00 -4.86 -6.19
N LEU A 58 6.68 -3.66 -6.67
CA LEU A 58 6.16 -2.59 -5.82
C LEU A 58 4.77 -2.94 -5.27
N THR A 59 3.90 -3.56 -6.08
CA THR A 59 2.59 -4.04 -5.65
C THR A 59 2.70 -5.04 -4.50
N GLU A 60 3.62 -6.01 -4.58
CA GLU A 60 3.85 -6.98 -3.51
C GLU A 60 4.30 -6.31 -2.20
N LEU A 61 5.24 -5.35 -2.28
CA LEU A 61 5.69 -4.60 -1.12
C LEU A 61 4.55 -3.79 -0.47
N LEU A 62 3.70 -3.17 -1.29
CA LEU A 62 2.55 -2.41 -0.82
C LEU A 62 1.50 -3.32 -0.17
N TYR A 63 1.26 -4.51 -0.71
CA TYR A 63 0.36 -5.49 -0.08
C TYR A 63 0.91 -6.03 1.24
N ALA A 64 2.23 -6.21 1.37
CA ALA A 64 2.85 -6.61 2.63
C ALA A 64 2.57 -5.59 3.74
N VAL A 65 2.62 -4.28 3.44
CA VAL A 65 2.26 -3.21 4.39
C VAL A 65 0.82 -3.37 4.86
N LEU A 66 -0.12 -3.65 3.95
CA LEU A 66 -1.53 -3.84 4.31
C LEU A 66 -1.74 -5.10 5.17
N ALA A 67 -1.02 -6.19 4.86
CA ALA A 67 -1.11 -7.45 5.59
C ALA A 67 -0.57 -7.35 7.04
N GLU A 68 0.35 -6.42 7.30
CA GLU A 68 0.91 -6.22 8.64
C GLU A 68 -0.05 -5.47 9.58
N GLN A 69 -0.91 -4.58 9.05
CA GLN A 69 -1.74 -3.68 9.86
C GLN A 69 -2.61 -4.36 10.93
N PRO A 70 -3.30 -5.49 10.65
CA PRO A 70 -4.12 -6.16 11.66
C PRO A 70 -3.30 -6.62 12.87
N HIS A 71 -2.06 -7.06 12.63
CA HIS A 71 -1.15 -7.51 13.69
C HIS A 71 -0.70 -6.34 14.57
N LEU A 72 -0.42 -5.18 13.98
CA LEU A 72 -0.04 -3.97 14.72
C LEU A 72 -1.19 -3.47 15.60
N ILE A 73 -2.41 -3.41 15.06
CA ILE A 73 -3.61 -3.02 15.80
C ILE A 73 -3.86 -3.99 16.96
N ALA A 74 -3.80 -5.31 16.72
CA ALA A 74 -4.01 -6.32 17.76
C ALA A 74 -3.00 -6.21 18.91
N ARG A 75 -1.71 -5.98 18.59
CA ARG A 75 -0.66 -5.79 19.60
C ARG A 75 -0.91 -4.57 20.47
N LEU A 76 -1.32 -3.45 19.88
CA LEU A 76 -1.62 -2.22 20.64
C LEU A 76 -2.88 -2.37 21.49
N SER A 77 -3.95 -2.95 20.95
CA SER A 77 -5.17 -3.22 21.72
C SER A 77 -4.91 -4.13 22.92
N GLU A 78 -4.05 -5.14 22.77
CA GLU A 78 -3.67 -6.01 23.89
C GLU A 78 -2.86 -5.28 24.96
N ALA A 79 -1.90 -4.43 24.55
CA ALA A 79 -1.12 -3.64 25.49
C ALA A 79 -1.99 -2.65 26.27
N GLU A 80 -2.94 -1.98 25.60
CA GLU A 80 -3.89 -1.07 26.22
C GLU A 80 -4.81 -1.80 27.23
N ARG A 81 -5.34 -2.98 26.85
CA ARG A 81 -6.15 -3.82 27.78
C ARG A 81 -5.40 -4.20 29.04
N ARG A 82 -4.14 -4.63 28.92
CA ARG A 82 -3.30 -5.01 30.07
C ARG A 82 -3.06 -3.84 31.00
N ARG A 83 -2.79 -2.65 30.44
CA ARG A 83 -2.56 -1.42 31.22
C ARG A 83 -3.81 -0.97 31.99
N LEU A 84 -5.00 -1.19 31.45
CA LEU A 84 -6.26 -0.85 32.12
C LEU A 84 -6.67 -1.88 33.20
N ALA A 85 -6.12 -3.10 33.14
CA ALA A 85 -6.40 -4.18 34.10
C ALA A 85 -5.44 -4.21 35.31
N SER A 86 -4.32 -3.48 35.23
CA SER A 86 -3.32 -3.29 36.28
C SER A 86 -3.57 -2.00 37.06
#